data_AF-A0A5N7DQ38-F1
#
_entry.id   AF-A0A5N7DQ38-F1
#
_cell.length_a   1.000
_cell.length_b   1.000
_cell.length_c   1.000
_cell.angle_alpha   90.00
_cell.angle_beta   90.00
_cell.angle_gamma   90.00
#
_symmetry.space_group_name_H-M   'P 1'
#
loop_
_entity.id
_entity.type
_entity.pdbx_description
1 polymer ?
#
loop_
_entity_poly.entity_id
_entity_poly.type
_entity_poly.pdbx_seq_one_letter_code
_entity_poly.pdbx_strand_id
1 'polypeptide(L)'
;MAFEAMEQWEADWRKYFHRSGLAMVARSSSYSCIDGCKRTLDGFGETVEPFHGSEDVRQIYPTFNDDPVCGYRNKDAGWVDSGFVMKDLVYQCVCSGVSFVTGPMGTVSSLVLSTGHAHGRWE
;
A
#
# COMPACT_ATOMS: atom_id res chain seq x y z
N MET A 1 5.16 -3.06 -9.95
CA MET A 1 3.89 -2.69 -9.29
C MET A 1 4.04 -1.60 -8.23
N ALA A 2 4.76 -1.80 -7.11
CA ALA A 2 4.83 -0.76 -6.07
C ALA A 2 5.44 0.56 -6.58
N PHE A 3 6.53 0.51 -7.35
CA PHE A 3 7.15 1.68 -7.96
C PHE A 3 6.25 2.40 -8.98
N GLU A 4 5.64 1.64 -9.90
CA GLU A 4 4.69 2.18 -10.88
C GLU A 4 3.47 2.81 -10.19
N ALA A 5 2.99 2.21 -9.10
CA ALA A 5 1.92 2.79 -8.30
C ALA A 5 2.35 4.09 -7.61
N MET A 6 3.60 4.16 -7.11
CA MET A 6 4.14 5.38 -6.50
C MET A 6 4.20 6.55 -7.48
N GLU A 7 4.54 6.32 -8.75
CA GLU A 7 4.48 7.37 -9.79
C GLU A 7 3.07 7.97 -9.90
N GLN A 8 2.04 7.13 -9.85
CA GLN A 8 0.64 7.56 -9.89
C GLN A 8 0.20 8.24 -8.60
N TRP A 9 0.64 7.75 -7.44
CA TRP A 9 0.37 8.38 -6.14
C TRP A 9 0.98 9.78 -6.05
N GLU A 10 2.10 10.03 -6.72
CA GLU A 10 2.78 11.33 -6.70
C GLU A 10 2.31 12.29 -7.77
N ALA A 11 1.69 11.77 -8.84
CA ALA A 11 1.08 12.53 -9.91
C ALA A 11 -0.43 12.69 -9.68
N ASP A 12 -1.23 11.85 -10.32
CA ASP A 12 -2.69 12.01 -10.46
C ASP A 12 -3.44 11.89 -9.13
N TRP A 13 -2.90 11.11 -8.19
CA TRP A 13 -3.53 10.83 -6.91
C TRP A 13 -2.87 11.56 -5.73
N ARG A 14 -1.99 12.53 -6.01
CA ARG A 14 -1.19 13.25 -5.00
C ARG A 14 -2.00 13.84 -3.85
N LYS A 15 -3.22 14.31 -4.13
CA LYS A 15 -4.13 14.87 -3.11
C LYS A 15 -4.56 13.87 -2.03
N TYR A 16 -4.42 12.57 -2.28
CA TYR A 16 -4.79 11.51 -1.35
C TYR A 16 -3.59 10.76 -0.76
N PHE A 17 -2.39 10.99 -1.30
CA PHE A 17 -1.16 10.40 -0.81
C PHE A 17 -0.46 11.31 0.18
N HIS A 18 -0.11 10.76 1.34
CA HIS A 18 0.55 11.46 2.43
C HIS A 18 1.92 10.83 2.67
N ARG A 19 2.98 11.48 2.18
CA ARG A 19 4.38 11.06 2.37
C ARG A 19 4.86 11.33 3.80
N SER A 20 4.35 10.54 4.74
CA SER A 20 4.73 10.60 6.17
C SER A 20 6.03 9.85 6.46
N GLY A 21 6.53 9.06 5.52
CA GLY A 21 7.44 7.96 5.78
C GLY A 21 6.72 6.75 6.41
N LEU A 22 7.44 5.64 6.47
CA LEU A 22 7.03 4.39 7.11
C LEU A 22 8.20 3.89 7.95
N ALA A 23 7.94 3.51 9.20
CA ALA A 23 8.88 2.77 10.03
C ALA A 23 8.43 1.31 10.12
N MET A 24 9.36 0.39 9.83
CA MET A 24 9.17 -1.03 10.03
C MET A 24 10.10 -1.49 11.14
N VAL A 25 9.52 -2.00 12.23
CA VAL A 25 10.24 -2.40 13.43
C VAL A 25 9.80 -3.79 13.88
N ALA A 26 10.73 -4.56 14.43
CA ALA A 26 10.46 -5.80 15.14
C ALA A 26 11.06 -5.75 16.53
N ARG A 27 10.36 -6.31 17.52
CA ARG A 27 10.83 -6.44 18.90
C ARG A 27 11.82 -7.60 19.02
N SER A 28 12.98 -7.43 18.43
CA SER A 28 14.11 -8.35 18.38
C SER A 28 15.36 -7.59 17.97
N SER A 29 16.55 -8.09 18.31
CA SER A 29 17.82 -7.54 17.80
C SER A 29 18.05 -7.83 16.32
N SER A 30 17.41 -8.87 15.78
CA SER A 30 17.39 -9.16 14.34
C SER A 30 16.10 -9.86 13.92
N TYR A 31 15.68 -9.67 12.67
CA TYR A 31 14.50 -10.31 12.11
C TYR A 31 14.67 -10.50 10.60
N SER A 32 14.73 -11.76 10.16
CA SER A 32 15.08 -12.12 8.77
C SER A 32 14.16 -11.50 7.72
N CYS A 33 12.89 -11.28 8.05
CA CYS A 33 11.94 -10.60 7.16
C CYS A 33 12.36 -9.14 6.92
N ILE A 34 12.76 -8.42 7.97
CA ILE A 34 13.21 -7.02 7.86
C ILE A 34 14.48 -6.94 7.01
N ASP A 35 15.43 -7.86 7.21
CA ASP A 35 16.66 -7.92 6.41
C ASP A 35 16.37 -8.29 4.94
N GLY A 36 15.37 -9.15 4.72
CA GLY A 36 14.81 -9.43 3.40
C GLY A 36 14.29 -8.15 2.72
N CYS A 37 13.41 -7.40 3.40
CA CYS A 37 12.86 -6.15 2.88
C CYS A 37 13.95 -5.12 2.56
N LYS A 38 14.93 -4.93 3.45
CA LYS A 38 16.07 -4.02 3.22
C LYS A 38 16.82 -4.39 1.95
N ARG A 39 17.16 -5.68 1.77
CA ARG A 39 17.86 -6.17 0.56
C ARG A 39 17.03 -6.03 -0.70
N THR A 40 15.73 -6.25 -0.62
CA THR A 40 14.83 -6.04 -1.76
C THR A 40 14.84 -4.58 -2.18
N LEU A 41 14.69 -3.65 -1.22
CA LEU A 41 14.72 -2.21 -1.50
C LEU A 41 16.07 -1.76 -2.07
N ASP A 42 17.18 -2.19 -1.48
CA ASP A 42 18.52 -1.94 -1.99
C ASP A 42 18.71 -2.45 -3.43
N GLY A 43 18.17 -3.64 -3.74
CA GLY A 43 18.17 -4.20 -5.10
C GLY A 43 17.38 -3.38 -6.13
N PHE A 44 16.46 -2.51 -5.69
CA PHE A 44 15.74 -1.55 -6.53
C PHE A 44 16.38 -0.15 -6.53
N GLY A 45 17.53 0.04 -5.85
CA GLY A 45 18.18 1.34 -5.70
C GLY A 45 17.55 2.24 -4.64
N GLU A 46 16.61 1.72 -3.85
CA GLU A 46 15.96 2.45 -2.77
C GLU A 46 16.80 2.42 -1.50
N THR A 47 16.96 3.59 -0.88
CA THR A 47 17.72 3.70 0.37
C THR A 47 16.77 3.80 1.55
N VAL A 48 17.01 2.97 2.57
CA VAL A 48 16.30 3.05 3.86
C VAL A 48 17.25 3.41 4.97
N GLU A 49 16.75 4.10 5.98
CA GLU A 49 17.51 4.46 7.18
C GLU A 49 17.41 3.32 8.19
N PRO A 50 18.47 2.52 8.44
CA PRO A 50 18.41 1.43 9.40
C PRO A 50 18.26 1.97 10.82
N PHE A 51 17.52 1.23 11.66
CA PHE A 51 17.54 1.40 13.11
C PHE A 51 18.49 0.38 13.72
N HIS A 52 19.45 0.85 14.51
CA HIS A 52 20.43 0.05 15.26
C HIS A 52 20.01 -0.22 16.71
N GLY A 53 18.86 0.33 17.12
CA GLY A 53 18.26 0.08 18.42
C GLY A 53 17.11 1.04 18.68
N SER A 54 16.58 0.94 19.89
CA SER A 54 15.37 1.66 20.30
C SER A 54 15.57 3.16 20.42
N GLU A 55 16.82 3.61 20.60
CA GLU A 55 17.16 5.03 20.65
C GLU A 55 16.98 5.72 19.30
N ASP A 56 17.40 5.08 18.20
CA ASP A 56 17.22 5.62 16.85
C ASP A 56 15.72 5.78 16.52
N VAL A 57 14.90 4.83 16.99
CA VAL A 57 13.44 4.91 16.83
C VAL A 57 12.88 6.06 17.66
N ARG A 58 13.33 6.24 18.91
CA ARG A 58 12.85 7.32 19.81
C ARG A 58 13.21 8.72 19.33
N GLN A 59 14.31 8.90 18.62
CA GLN A 59 14.65 10.19 18.00
C GLN A 59 13.57 10.66 17.01
N ILE A 60 12.84 9.72 16.40
CA ILE A 60 11.80 9.99 15.42
C ILE A 60 10.40 9.87 16.03
N TYR A 61 10.22 8.89 16.93
CA TYR A 61 8.96 8.55 17.59
C TYR A 61 9.16 8.54 19.11
N PRO A 62 9.09 9.71 19.79
CA PRO A 62 9.48 9.83 21.20
C PRO A 62 8.67 8.97 22.19
N THR A 63 7.47 8.54 21.80
CA THR A 63 6.61 7.68 22.62
C THR A 63 6.91 6.19 22.48
N PHE A 64 7.93 5.82 21.70
CA PHE A 64 8.32 4.43 21.47
C PHE A 64 9.11 3.86 22.66
N ASN A 65 8.63 2.76 23.24
CA ASN A 65 9.17 2.23 24.50
C ASN A 65 9.64 0.77 24.43
N ASP A 66 9.56 0.12 23.27
CA ASP A 66 10.00 -1.28 23.13
C ASP A 66 11.52 -1.38 23.01
N ASP A 67 12.09 -2.47 23.52
CA ASP A 67 13.51 -2.84 23.44
C ASP A 67 13.65 -4.36 23.67
N PRO A 68 14.57 -5.10 23.00
CA PRO A 68 15.38 -4.68 21.85
C PRO A 68 14.56 -4.53 20.58
N VAL A 69 15.00 -3.66 19.67
CA VAL A 69 14.40 -3.51 18.34
C VAL A 69 15.41 -3.46 17.21
N CYS A 70 14.98 -3.94 16.05
CA CYS A 70 15.64 -3.79 14.78
C CYS A 70 14.62 -3.31 13.75
N GLY A 71 15.08 -2.62 12.72
CA GLY A 71 14.17 -2.05 11.75
C GLY A 71 14.82 -1.11 10.76
N TYR A 72 13.97 -0.37 10.07
CA TYR A 72 14.35 0.77 9.24
C TYR A 72 13.20 1.77 9.10
N ARG A 73 13.54 2.97 8.66
CA ARG A 73 12.61 3.97 8.15
C ARG A 73 12.79 4.12 6.64
N ASN A 74 11.68 4.09 5.91
CA ASN A 74 11.59 4.55 4.53
C ASN A 74 10.92 5.93 4.54
N LYS A 75 11.62 6.98 4.10
CA LYS A 75 11.09 8.36 4.07
C LYS A 75 10.15 8.63 2.91
N ASP A 76 10.31 7.89 1.82
CA ASP A 76 9.54 8.05 0.58
C ASP A 76 8.21 7.31 0.61
N ALA A 77 8.06 6.40 1.58
CA ALA A 77 6.80 5.77 1.90
C ALA A 77 5.79 6.72 2.57
N GLY A 78 4.58 6.24 2.76
CA GLY A 78 3.52 7.00 3.39
C GLY A 78 2.23 6.20 3.50
N TRP A 79 1.13 6.91 3.63
CA TRP A 79 -0.21 6.34 3.62
C TRP A 79 -1.08 7.03 2.58
N VAL A 80 -2.17 6.37 2.20
CA VAL A 80 -3.14 6.87 1.23
C VAL A 80 -4.54 6.81 1.82
N ASP A 81 -5.35 7.85 1.58
CA ASP A 81 -6.78 7.79 1.86
C ASP A 81 -7.49 6.98 0.77
N SER A 82 -7.51 5.66 0.96
CA SER A 82 -8.10 4.73 -0.01
C SER A 82 -9.60 4.95 -0.20
N GLY A 83 -10.32 5.44 0.82
CA GLY A 83 -11.75 5.73 0.74
C GLY A 83 -12.04 6.84 -0.26
N PHE A 84 -11.30 7.95 -0.18
CA PHE A 84 -11.46 9.04 -1.15
C PHE A 84 -10.95 8.67 -2.56
N VAL A 85 -9.85 7.92 -2.66
CA VAL A 85 -9.36 7.43 -3.96
C VAL A 85 -10.43 6.60 -4.66
N MET A 86 -11.01 5.62 -3.97
CA MET A 86 -12.03 4.74 -4.57
C MET A 86 -13.28 5.53 -4.97
N LYS A 87 -13.69 6.51 -4.16
CA LYS A 87 -14.84 7.37 -4.49
C LYS A 87 -14.59 8.19 -5.75
N ASP A 88 -13.42 8.81 -5.87
CA ASP A 88 -13.06 9.62 -7.03
C ASP A 88 -12.88 8.76 -8.29
N LEU A 89 -12.29 7.57 -8.15
CA LEU A 89 -12.18 6.60 -9.24
C LEU A 89 -13.55 6.15 -9.75
N VAL A 90 -14.48 5.79 -8.85
CA VAL A 90 -15.85 5.43 -9.24
C VAL A 90 -16.53 6.58 -9.97
N TYR A 91 -16.36 7.82 -9.50
CA TYR A 91 -16.89 9.00 -10.17
C TYR A 91 -16.33 9.16 -11.59
N GLN A 92 -15.01 9.05 -11.78
CA GLN A 92 -14.37 9.11 -13.09
C GLN A 92 -14.88 8.00 -14.05
N CYS A 93 -15.05 6.78 -13.54
CA CYS A 93 -15.62 5.67 -14.31
C CYS A 93 -17.05 5.97 -14.76
N VAL A 94 -17.91 6.45 -13.85
CA VAL A 94 -19.30 6.81 -14.17
C VAL A 94 -19.35 7.93 -15.20
N CYS A 95 -18.53 8.98 -15.07
CA CYS A 95 -18.43 10.05 -16.06
C CYS A 95 -17.96 9.54 -17.43
N SER A 96 -17.22 8.43 -17.47
CA SER A 96 -16.77 7.77 -18.70
C SER A 96 -17.77 6.76 -19.26
N GLY A 97 -18.97 6.65 -18.66
CA GLY A 97 -20.04 5.77 -19.10
C GLY A 97 -20.03 4.35 -18.51
N VAL A 98 -19.16 4.08 -17.53
CA VAL A 98 -19.14 2.80 -16.82
C VAL A 98 -20.36 2.69 -15.91
N SER A 99 -21.02 1.53 -15.95
CA SER A 99 -22.15 1.21 -15.07
C SER A 99 -21.71 0.30 -13.93
N PHE A 100 -22.16 0.60 -12.71
CA PHE A 100 -21.92 -0.21 -11.51
C PHE A 100 -23.23 -0.83 -11.05
N VAL A 101 -23.27 -2.17 -10.91
CA VAL A 101 -24.37 -2.89 -10.26
C VAL A 101 -23.90 -3.26 -8.86
N THR A 102 -24.55 -2.73 -7.83
CA THR A 102 -24.14 -2.87 -6.42
C THR A 102 -25.26 -3.42 -5.54
N GLY A 103 -24.93 -3.83 -4.31
CA GLY A 103 -25.89 -4.43 -3.38
C GLY A 103 -26.14 -5.92 -3.69
N PRO A 104 -27.22 -6.51 -3.14
CA PRO A 104 -27.50 -7.94 -3.33
C PRO A 104 -27.53 -8.37 -4.79
N MET A 105 -28.16 -7.58 -5.67
CA MET A 105 -28.25 -7.84 -7.12
C MET A 105 -26.89 -7.76 -7.86
N GLY A 106 -25.90 -7.09 -7.27
CA GLY A 106 -24.54 -7.02 -7.81
C GLY A 106 -23.64 -8.17 -7.38
N THR A 107 -24.17 -9.13 -6.60
CA THR A 107 -23.39 -10.27 -6.11
C THR A 107 -23.32 -11.34 -7.20
N VAL A 108 -22.12 -11.55 -7.75
CA VAL A 108 -21.89 -12.62 -8.74
C VAL A 108 -21.95 -13.99 -8.06
N SER A 109 -22.90 -14.84 -8.46
CA SER A 109 -23.07 -16.20 -7.93
C SER A 109 -22.41 -17.29 -8.78
N SER A 110 -22.22 -17.04 -10.07
CA SER A 110 -21.62 -17.98 -11.01
C SER A 110 -21.00 -17.26 -12.21
N LEU A 111 -20.04 -17.91 -12.87
CA LEU A 111 -19.46 -17.47 -14.12
C LEU A 111 -20.02 -18.34 -15.26
N VAL A 112 -20.58 -17.72 -16.30
CA VAL A 112 -21.07 -18.46 -17.48
C VAL A 112 -20.01 -18.36 -18.57
N LEU A 113 -19.52 -19.49 -19.07
CA LEU A 113 -18.57 -19.54 -20.17
C LEU A 113 -19.30 -20.00 -21.43
N SER A 114 -19.28 -19.20 -22.50
CA SER A 114 -19.73 -19.64 -23.83
C SER A 114 -18.56 -19.57 -24.80
N THR A 115 -18.22 -20.71 -25.42
CA THR A 115 -17.20 -20.82 -26.49
C THR A 115 -15.87 -20.10 -26.18
N GLY A 116 -15.33 -20.29 -24.98
CA GLY A 116 -14.03 -19.72 -24.57
C GLY A 116 -14.07 -18.27 -24.07
N HIS A 117 -15.23 -17.62 -24.01
CA HIS A 117 -15.39 -16.27 -23.45
C HIS A 117 -16.32 -16.29 -22.23
N ALA A 118 -15.97 -15.52 -21.20
CA ALA A 118 -16.75 -15.39 -19.97
C ALA A 118 -17.83 -14.32 -20.11
N HIS A 119 -19.05 -14.65 -19.69
CA HIS A 119 -20.19 -13.75 -19.55
C HIS A 119 -20.73 -13.84 -18.12
N GLY A 120 -20.96 -12.70 -17.48
CA GLY A 120 -21.58 -12.64 -16.15
C GLY A 120 -23.10 -12.79 -16.27
N ARG A 121 -23.71 -13.57 -15.36
CA ARG A 121 -25.17 -13.66 -15.21
C ARG A 121 -25.55 -13.03 -13.87
N TRP A 122 -26.52 -12.13 -13.88
CA TRP A 122 -27.09 -11.50 -12.68
C TRP A 122 -28.49 -12.10 -12.46
N GLU A 123 -28.82 -12.47 -11.22
CA GLU A 123 -30.17 -12.94 -10.81
C GLU A 123 -30.94 -11.81 -10.12
#